data_AF-A0A847PXZ5-F1
#
_entry.id   AF-A0A847PXZ5-F1
#
_cell.length_a   1.000
_cell.length_b   1.000
_cell.length_c   1.000
_cell.angle_alpha   90.00
_cell.angle_beta   90.00
_cell.angle_gamma   90.00
#
_symmetry.space_group_name_H-M   'P 1'
#
loop_
_entity.id
_entity.type
_entity.pdbx_description
1 polymer ?
#
loop_
_entity_poly.entity_id
_entity_poly.type
_entity_poly.pdbx_seq_one_letter_code
_entity_poly.pdbx_strand_id
1 'polypeptide(L)'
;MKKIVPCLFLFAAVSLGQSVILTLDAPDTNISGLALGGGALWACDNVTNRVYKLDASTGSVLLDWYVDASGAHPTGMTFADNKVYVALTSGYVNYYDASGSYLGQFSALC
;
A
#
# COMPACT_ATOMS: atom_id res chain seq x y z
N MET A 1 -11.89 62.81 -2.35
CA MET A 1 -11.34 61.60 -1.70
C MET A 1 -12.24 60.41 -2.03
N LYS A 2 -11.88 59.56 -3.00
CA LYS A 2 -12.67 58.38 -3.40
C LYS A 2 -11.97 57.12 -2.87
N LYS A 3 -12.60 56.41 -1.93
CA LYS A 3 -12.10 55.15 -1.40
C LYS A 3 -12.43 54.04 -2.40
N ILE A 4 -11.41 53.40 -2.96
CA ILE A 4 -11.54 52.21 -3.80
C ILE A 4 -11.55 51.00 -2.87
N VAL A 5 -12.66 50.25 -2.86
CA VAL A 5 -12.77 48.97 -2.17
C VAL A 5 -12.37 47.88 -3.17
N PRO A 6 -11.35 47.04 -2.91
CA PRO A 6 -11.01 45.97 -3.81
C PRO A 6 -12.02 44.83 -3.60
N CYS A 7 -12.73 44.48 -4.68
CA CYS A 7 -13.64 43.35 -4.72
C CYS A 7 -12.80 42.07 -4.59
N LEU A 8 -13.00 41.32 -3.51
CA LEU A 8 -12.32 40.05 -3.27
C LEU A 8 -12.92 39.01 -4.23
N PHE A 9 -12.20 38.64 -5.29
CA PHE A 9 -12.58 37.52 -6.14
C PHE A 9 -12.33 36.21 -5.39
N LEU A 10 -13.42 35.62 -4.88
CA LEU A 10 -13.42 34.28 -4.34
C LEU A 10 -13.26 33.29 -5.51
N PHE A 11 -12.07 32.72 -5.70
CA PHE A 11 -11.92 31.52 -6.52
C PHE A 11 -12.47 30.36 -5.70
N ALA A 12 -13.73 29.98 -5.96
CA ALA A 12 -14.24 28.71 -5.50
C ALA A 12 -13.39 27.61 -6.13
N ALA A 13 -12.59 26.90 -5.33
CA ALA A 13 -11.90 25.71 -5.77
C ALA A 13 -12.97 24.65 -6.10
N VAL A 14 -13.30 24.52 -7.39
CA VAL A 14 -14.10 23.40 -7.86
C VAL A 14 -13.22 22.17 -7.77
N SER A 15 -13.48 21.31 -6.78
CA SER A 15 -12.94 19.96 -6.78
C SER A 15 -13.59 19.21 -7.94
N LEU A 16 -12.93 19.19 -9.09
CA LEU A 16 -13.28 18.27 -10.16
C LEU A 16 -13.21 16.85 -9.57
N GLY A 17 -14.33 16.12 -9.64
CA GLY A 17 -14.40 14.75 -9.14
C GLY A 17 -13.23 13.95 -9.71
N GLN A 18 -12.50 13.24 -8.84
CA GLN A 18 -11.36 12.43 -9.26
C GLN A 18 -11.86 11.26 -10.12
N SER A 19 -11.25 11.03 -11.28
CA SER A 19 -11.51 9.86 -12.12
C SER A 19 -10.43 8.80 -11.90
N VAL A 20 -10.80 7.52 -12.03
CA VAL A 20 -9.82 6.43 -12.08
C VAL A 20 -8.99 6.59 -13.36
N ILE A 21 -7.67 6.76 -13.20
CA ILE A 21 -6.73 6.93 -14.33
C ILE A 21 -5.98 5.64 -14.70
N LEU A 22 -5.98 4.66 -13.80
CA LEU A 22 -5.31 3.38 -13.96
C LEU A 22 -6.04 2.32 -13.14
N THR A 23 -6.34 1.20 -13.77
CA THR A 23 -6.82 -0.01 -13.13
C THR A 23 -5.81 -1.10 -13.42
N LEU A 24 -5.36 -1.79 -12.38
CA LEU A 24 -4.44 -2.92 -12.49
C LEU A 24 -5.18 -4.18 -12.07
N ASP A 25 -4.93 -5.27 -12.78
CA ASP A 25 -5.45 -6.57 -12.38
C ASP A 25 -4.80 -7.00 -11.06
N ALA A 26 -5.63 -7.52 -10.15
CA ALA A 26 -5.12 -8.09 -8.91
C ALA A 26 -4.21 -9.29 -9.23
N PRO A 27 -3.01 -9.40 -8.64
CA PRO A 27 -2.11 -10.50 -8.92
C PRO A 27 -2.61 -11.85 -8.36
N ASP A 28 -3.62 -11.84 -7.49
CA ASP A 28 -4.23 -13.02 -6.89
C ASP A 28 -5.68 -12.73 -6.42
N THR A 29 -6.30 -13.70 -5.76
CA THR A 29 -7.75 -13.80 -5.51
C THR A 29 -8.31 -12.83 -4.48
N ASN A 30 -7.56 -12.48 -3.43
CA ASN A 30 -8.01 -11.71 -2.27
C ASN A 30 -6.90 -10.79 -1.73
N ILE A 31 -6.55 -9.81 -2.55
CA ILE A 31 -5.65 -8.73 -2.16
C ILE A 31 -6.28 -7.92 -1.03
N SER A 32 -5.66 -7.99 0.14
CA SER A 32 -6.16 -7.40 1.38
C SER A 32 -5.41 -6.14 1.79
N GLY A 33 -4.12 -6.06 1.46
CA GLY A 33 -3.24 -4.94 1.80
C GLY A 33 -2.45 -4.45 0.61
N LEU A 34 -2.25 -3.14 0.53
CA LEU A 34 -1.45 -2.47 -0.49
C LEU A 34 -0.46 -1.49 0.15
N ALA A 35 0.71 -1.32 -0.46
CA ALA A 35 1.65 -0.27 -0.10
C ALA A 35 2.38 0.27 -1.34
N LEU A 36 2.76 1.55 -1.32
CA LEU A 36 3.61 2.15 -2.33
C LEU A 36 4.94 2.56 -1.70
N GLY A 37 6.05 2.17 -2.31
CA GLY A 37 7.39 2.54 -1.83
C GLY A 37 8.50 1.73 -2.48
N GLY A 38 9.73 2.23 -2.40
CA GLY A 38 10.90 1.56 -2.98
C GLY A 38 10.81 1.38 -4.51
N GLY A 39 10.03 2.24 -5.18
CA GLY A 39 9.80 2.16 -6.63
C GLY A 39 8.83 1.08 -7.08
N ALA A 40 8.03 0.49 -6.18
CA ALA A 40 7.06 -0.55 -6.50
C ALA A 40 5.71 -0.34 -5.82
N LEU A 41 4.69 -0.98 -6.39
CA LEU A 41 3.43 -1.27 -5.71
C LEU A 41 3.55 -2.64 -5.04
N TRP A 42 3.26 -2.72 -3.76
CA TRP A 42 3.28 -3.95 -2.98
C TRP A 42 1.86 -4.37 -2.67
N ALA A 43 1.61 -5.68 -2.66
CA ALA A 43 0.31 -6.25 -2.33
C ALA A 43 0.47 -7.51 -1.48
N CYS A 44 -0.46 -7.78 -0.56
CA CYS A 44 -0.58 -9.10 0.07
C CYS A 44 -1.95 -9.70 -0.15
N ASP A 45 -1.96 -11.02 -0.28
CA ASP A 45 -3.16 -11.83 -0.39
C ASP A 45 -3.45 -12.55 0.94
N ASN A 46 -4.70 -12.46 1.40
CA ASN A 46 -5.13 -13.07 2.67
C ASN A 46 -5.39 -14.59 2.55
N VAL A 47 -5.76 -15.06 1.35
CA VAL A 47 -6.13 -16.45 1.08
C VAL A 47 -4.90 -17.30 0.78
N THR A 48 -4.01 -16.80 -0.09
CA THR A 48 -2.80 -17.53 -0.52
C THR A 48 -1.59 -17.25 0.36
N ASN A 49 -1.70 -16.30 1.29
CA ASN A 49 -0.62 -15.83 2.16
C ASN A 49 0.63 -15.42 1.37
N ARG A 50 0.45 -14.76 0.22
CA ARG A 50 1.56 -14.27 -0.60
C ARG A 50 1.70 -12.77 -0.54
N VAL A 51 2.93 -12.30 -0.69
CA VAL A 51 3.26 -10.90 -0.95
C VAL A 51 3.78 -10.77 -2.37
N TYR A 52 3.38 -9.69 -3.03
CA TYR A 52 3.75 -9.35 -4.41
C TYR A 52 4.42 -8.00 -4.45
N LYS A 53 5.47 -7.90 -5.26
CA LYS A 53 6.04 -6.66 -5.77
C LYS A 53 5.58 -6.49 -7.21
N LEU A 54 4.92 -5.40 -7.49
CA LEU A 54 4.34 -5.08 -8.78
C LEU A 54 5.02 -3.85 -9.38
N ASP A 55 5.17 -3.85 -10.70
CA ASP A 55 5.37 -2.60 -11.43
C ASP A 55 4.13 -1.73 -11.24
N ALA A 56 4.32 -0.51 -10.72
CA ALA A 56 3.20 0.35 -10.34
C ALA A 56 2.45 0.95 -11.56
N SER A 57 3.05 0.89 -12.75
CA SER A 57 2.46 1.41 -13.98
C SER A 57 1.73 0.34 -14.79
N THR A 58 2.15 -0.92 -14.70
CA THR A 58 1.59 -2.03 -15.49
C THR A 58 0.89 -3.11 -14.67
N GLY A 59 1.12 -3.17 -13.36
CA GLY A 59 0.62 -4.25 -12.49
C GLY A 59 1.34 -5.58 -12.67
N SER A 60 2.40 -5.64 -13.50
CA SER A 60 3.16 -6.87 -13.71
C SER A 60 3.87 -7.30 -12.42
N VAL A 61 3.77 -8.59 -12.09
CA VAL A 61 4.48 -9.18 -10.93
C VAL A 61 5.98 -9.22 -11.23
N LEU A 62 6.76 -8.53 -10.41
CA LEU A 62 8.23 -8.47 -10.50
C LEU A 62 8.89 -9.48 -9.55
N LEU A 63 8.24 -9.76 -8.43
CA LEU A 63 8.69 -10.68 -7.38
C LEU A 63 7.48 -11.05 -6.52
N ASP A 64 7.46 -12.27 -6.00
CA ASP A 64 6.50 -12.69 -5.00
C ASP A 64 7.07 -13.75 -4.06
N TRP A 65 6.52 -13.84 -2.84
CA TRP A 65 6.95 -14.83 -1.85
C TRP A 65 5.81 -15.20 -0.89
N TYR A 66 5.96 -16.37 -0.25
CA TYR A 66 5.03 -16.84 0.78
C TYR A 66 5.35 -16.22 2.14
N VAL A 67 4.30 -15.85 2.88
CA VAL A 67 4.38 -15.38 4.26
C VAL A 67 4.04 -16.54 5.19
N ASP A 68 5.05 -17.05 5.89
CA ASP A 68 4.80 -17.93 7.03
C ASP A 68 4.23 -17.10 8.18
N ALA A 69 2.92 -17.24 8.37
CA ALA A 69 2.14 -16.53 9.36
C ALA A 69 1.68 -17.43 10.51
N SER A 70 2.20 -18.68 10.62
CA SER A 70 1.83 -19.62 11.70
C SER A 70 0.31 -19.78 11.88
N GLY A 71 -0.43 -19.86 10.76
CA GLY A 71 -1.90 -19.99 10.76
C GLY A 71 -2.67 -18.66 10.81
N ALA A 72 -1.98 -17.52 10.86
CA ALA A 72 -2.58 -16.21 10.62
C ALA A 72 -2.59 -15.84 9.13
N HIS A 73 -3.20 -14.71 8.80
CA HIS A 73 -3.35 -14.25 7.41
C HIS A 73 -2.89 -12.79 7.26
N PRO A 74 -2.22 -12.42 6.14
CA PRO A 74 -1.93 -11.04 5.81
C PRO A 74 -3.20 -10.19 5.70
N THR A 75 -3.13 -8.94 6.15
CA THR A 75 -4.28 -8.01 6.15
C THR A 75 -3.93 -6.64 5.62
N GLY A 76 -2.87 -6.02 6.15
CA GLY A 76 -2.41 -4.71 5.75
C GLY A 76 -0.91 -4.72 5.48
N MET A 77 -0.45 -3.75 4.70
CA MET A 77 0.97 -3.59 4.40
C MET A 77 1.40 -2.13 4.43
N THR A 78 2.68 -1.91 4.68
CA THR A 78 3.33 -0.61 4.43
C THR A 78 4.77 -0.82 3.97
N PHE A 79 5.32 0.17 3.28
CA PHE A 79 6.74 0.24 2.95
C PHE A 79 7.36 1.41 3.70
N ALA A 80 8.37 1.14 4.53
CA ALA A 80 9.09 2.17 5.28
C ALA A 80 10.53 1.72 5.53
N ASP A 81 11.47 2.64 5.64
CA ASP A 81 12.87 2.35 6.00
C ASP A 81 13.51 1.20 5.19
N ASN A 82 13.21 1.20 3.88
CA ASN A 82 13.62 0.19 2.91
C ASN A 82 13.18 -1.25 3.26
N LYS A 83 12.05 -1.38 3.96
CA LYS A 83 11.45 -2.65 4.38
C LYS A 83 9.99 -2.71 4.01
N VAL A 84 9.52 -3.92 3.85
CA VAL A 84 8.12 -4.26 3.63
C VAL A 84 7.56 -4.81 4.94
N TYR A 85 6.53 -4.18 5.48
CA TYR A 85 5.84 -4.61 6.70
C TYR A 85 4.50 -5.23 6.33
N VAL A 86 4.19 -6.39 6.89
CA VAL A 86 2.96 -7.16 6.64
C VAL A 86 2.27 -7.42 7.97
N ALA A 87 1.11 -6.81 8.18
CA ALA A 87 0.28 -7.04 9.35
C ALA A 87 -0.52 -8.34 9.20
N LEU A 88 -0.58 -9.11 10.28
CA LEU A 88 -1.25 -10.41 10.34
C LEU A 88 -2.49 -10.36 11.23
N THR A 89 -3.47 -11.23 10.96
CA THR A 89 -4.67 -11.40 11.80
C THR A 89 -4.36 -11.80 13.24
N SER A 90 -3.17 -12.31 13.53
CA SER A 90 -2.69 -12.64 14.89
C SER A 90 -2.33 -11.42 15.74
N GLY A 91 -2.32 -10.21 15.16
CA GLY A 91 -1.86 -8.99 15.84
C GLY A 91 -0.34 -8.81 15.79
N TYR A 92 0.38 -9.64 15.03
CA TYR A 92 1.80 -9.44 14.75
C TYR A 92 2.04 -8.77 13.39
N VAL A 93 3.22 -8.17 13.23
CA VAL A 93 3.71 -7.60 11.98
C VAL A 93 5.02 -8.27 11.62
N ASN A 94 5.04 -8.98 10.48
CA ASN A 94 6.28 -9.48 9.88
C ASN A 94 6.92 -8.36 9.06
N TYR A 95 8.24 -8.30 9.00
CA TYR A 95 8.94 -7.36 8.13
C TYR A 95 10.08 -8.02 7.35
N TYR A 96 10.23 -7.57 6.12
CA TYR A 96 11.11 -8.13 5.10
C TYR A 96 11.96 -7.03 4.47
N ASP A 97 13.08 -7.40 3.86
CA ASP A 97 13.74 -6.50 2.91
C ASP A 97 12.97 -6.44 1.57
N ALA A 98 13.38 -5.54 0.68
CA ALA A 98 12.74 -5.37 -0.63
C ALA A 98 12.98 -6.53 -1.61
N SER A 99 13.75 -7.55 -1.23
CA SER A 99 13.95 -8.80 -1.98
C SER A 99 13.09 -9.96 -1.45
N GLY A 100 12.29 -9.71 -0.41
CA GLY A 100 11.43 -10.72 0.22
C GLY A 100 12.13 -11.54 1.30
N SER A 101 13.36 -11.19 1.71
CA SER A 101 14.04 -11.88 2.80
C SER A 101 13.44 -11.46 4.13
N TYR A 102 13.03 -12.45 4.95
CA TYR A 102 12.48 -12.20 6.28
C TYR A 102 13.52 -11.61 7.22
N LEU A 103 13.19 -10.50 7.89
CA LEU A 103 14.07 -9.81 8.82
C LEU A 103 13.61 -9.91 10.28
N GLY A 104 12.33 -10.20 10.52
CA GLY A 104 11.80 -10.39 11.87
C GLY A 104 10.31 -10.09 11.98
N GLN A 105 9.83 -10.06 13.23
CA GLN A 105 8.44 -9.81 13.57
C GLN A 105 8.34 -9.05 14.90
N PHE A 106 7.29 -8.25 15.08
CA PHE A 106 6.93 -7.65 16.36
C PHE A 106 5.42 -7.72 16.61
N SER A 107 5.00 -7.66 17.88
CA SER A 107 3.59 -7.54 18.24
C SER A 107 3.12 -6.12 17.99
N ALA A 108 2.00 -5.96 17.28
CA ALA A 108 1.26 -4.70 17.18
C ALA A 108 0.19 -4.56 18.28
N LEU A 109 0.01 -5.58 19.11
CA LEU A 109 -0.79 -5.52 20.33
C LEU A 109 0.04 -4.86 21.44
N CYS A 110 -0.52 -3.81 22.05
CA CYS A 110 0.05 -3.07 23.17
C CYS A 110 -0.22 -3.73 24.52
#